data_AF-X1D4I3-F1
#
_entry.id   AF-X1D4I3-F1
#
_cell.length_a   1.000
_cell.length_b   1.000
_cell.length_c   1.000
_cell.angle_alpha   90.00
_cell.angle_beta   90.00
_cell.angle_gamma   90.00
#
_symmetry.space_group_name_H-M   'P 1'
#
loop_
_entity.id
_entity.type
_entity.pdbx_description
1 polymer ?
#
loop_
_entity_poly.entity_id
_entity_poly.type
_entity_poly.pdbx_seq_one_letter_code
_entity_poly.pdbx_strand_id
1 'polypeptide(L)'
;MNRGGIARRLIAFAKVMVGMFPGGLAFVNIMANMLFGSISGSAVASSAAIGGFMVPMMKKEGYDLNYSAAVNITAATTGLIIPPSNVLIVYSLASGGVSIGALFVARYLPGVLVGLSLMLIAG
;
A
#
# COMPACT_ATOMS: atom_id res chain seq x y z
N MET A 1 6.97 9.70 -10.77
CA MET A 1 5.57 9.43 -10.36
C MET A 1 4.63 10.64 -10.32
N ASN A 2 5.08 11.88 -10.03
CA ASN A 2 4.17 13.04 -9.87
C ASN A 2 3.50 13.55 -11.17
N ARG A 3 4.03 13.18 -12.36
CA ARG A 3 3.44 13.53 -13.68
C ARG A 3 2.59 12.42 -14.33
N GLY A 4 2.65 11.19 -13.82
CA GLY A 4 2.04 10.02 -14.48
C GLY A 4 0.62 9.69 -14.05
N GLY A 5 0.10 10.30 -12.98
CA GLY A 5 -1.28 10.09 -12.51
C GLY A 5 -1.60 8.69 -11.98
N ILE A 6 -0.68 7.72 -12.04
CA ILE A 6 -0.89 6.33 -11.62
C ILE A 6 -1.33 6.24 -10.16
N ALA A 7 -0.67 6.97 -9.24
CA ALA A 7 -1.05 6.99 -7.84
C ALA A 7 -2.53 7.42 -7.66
N ARG A 8 -2.96 8.47 -8.37
CA ARG A 8 -4.35 8.94 -8.34
C ARG A 8 -5.32 7.90 -8.90
N ARG A 9 -4.96 7.19 -9.98
CA ARG A 9 -5.78 6.11 -10.56
C ARG A 9 -5.91 4.93 -9.62
N LEU A 10 -4.83 4.53 -8.95
CA LEU A 10 -4.84 3.46 -7.96
C LEU A 10 -5.67 3.82 -6.72
N ILE A 11 -5.57 5.07 -6.24
CA ILE A 11 -6.44 5.57 -5.17
C ILE A 11 -7.90 5.54 -5.60
N ALA A 12 -8.22 5.97 -6.83
CA ALA A 12 -9.58 5.92 -7.35
C ALA A 12 -10.11 4.49 -7.45
N PHE A 13 -9.26 3.55 -7.91
CA PHE A 13 -9.60 2.13 -7.96
C PHE A 13 -9.84 1.55 -6.56
N ALA A 14 -8.94 1.82 -5.61
CA ALA A 14 -9.12 1.44 -4.20
C ALA A 14 -10.42 2.02 -3.61
N LYS A 15 -10.75 3.27 -3.95
CA LYS A 15 -12.01 3.92 -3.54
C LYS A 15 -13.25 3.20 -4.06
N VAL A 16 -13.23 2.68 -5.28
CA VAL A 16 -14.33 1.87 -5.81
C VAL A 16 -14.46 0.54 -5.06
N MET A 17 -13.34 -0.07 -4.66
CA MET A 17 -13.35 -1.37 -3.96
C MET A 17 -13.78 -1.29 -2.50
N VAL A 18 -13.26 -0.31 -1.75
CA VAL A 18 -13.41 -0.26 -0.27
C VAL A 18 -13.94 1.08 0.26
N GLY A 19 -14.22 2.05 -0.61
CA GLY A 19 -14.66 3.38 -0.19
C GLY A 19 -16.10 3.45 0.34
N MET A 20 -16.93 2.41 0.11
CA MET A 20 -18.30 2.33 0.63
C MET A 20 -18.38 1.89 2.11
N PHE A 21 -17.28 1.40 2.70
CA PHE A 21 -17.27 0.96 4.09
C PHE A 21 -17.15 2.14 5.07
N PRO A 22 -17.73 2.04 6.30
CA PRO A 22 -17.49 3.00 7.38
C PRO A 22 -15.98 3.09 7.66
N GLY A 23 -15.40 4.29 7.74
CA GLY A 23 -13.93 4.46 7.77
C GLY A 23 -13.26 4.41 6.38
N GLY A 24 -14.05 4.53 5.31
CA GLY A 24 -13.65 4.25 3.93
C GLY A 24 -12.34 4.89 3.47
N LEU A 25 -12.00 6.12 3.88
CA LEU A 25 -10.73 6.73 3.48
C LEU A 25 -9.50 6.04 4.06
N ALA A 26 -9.59 5.51 5.28
CA ALA A 26 -8.48 4.76 5.89
C ALA A 26 -8.25 3.44 5.13
N PHE A 27 -9.32 2.72 4.78
CA PHE A 27 -9.21 1.51 3.96
C PHE A 27 -8.71 1.79 2.55
N VAL A 28 -9.17 2.89 1.94
CA VAL A 28 -8.66 3.33 0.64
C VAL A 28 -7.17 3.64 0.72
N ASN A 29 -6.71 4.26 1.80
CA ASN A 29 -5.29 4.53 2.01
C ASN A 29 -4.47 3.24 2.09
N ILE A 30 -4.94 2.27 2.88
CA ILE A 30 -4.29 0.96 3.04
C ILE A 30 -4.24 0.22 1.71
N MET A 31 -5.37 0.07 1.03
CA MET A 31 -5.47 -0.62 -0.25
C MET A 31 -4.62 0.08 -1.34
N ALA A 32 -4.65 1.40 -1.39
CA ALA A 32 -3.83 2.16 -2.35
C ALA A 32 -2.33 1.96 -2.10
N ASN A 33 -1.89 1.90 -0.84
CA ASN A 33 -0.50 1.60 -0.48
C ASN A 33 -0.11 0.15 -0.77
N MET A 34 -1.01 -0.81 -0.56
CA MET A 34 -0.80 -2.22 -0.94
C MET A 34 -0.56 -2.34 -2.45
N LEU A 35 -1.40 -1.70 -3.26
CA LEU A 35 -1.30 -1.74 -4.72
C LEU A 35 -0.07 -0.96 -5.23
N PHE A 36 0.08 0.31 -4.83
CA PHE A 36 1.17 1.15 -5.31
C PHE A 36 2.53 0.65 -4.81
N GLY A 37 2.61 0.22 -3.55
CA GLY A 37 3.84 -0.24 -2.97
C GLY A 37 4.30 -1.58 -3.49
N SER A 38 3.38 -2.48 -3.89
CA SER A 38 3.76 -3.70 -4.62
C SER A 38 4.56 -3.36 -5.88
N ILE A 39 4.07 -2.42 -6.69
CA ILE A 39 4.71 -2.00 -7.94
C ILE A 39 5.97 -1.17 -7.69
N SER A 40 5.91 -0.24 -6.73
CA SER A 40 7.00 0.69 -6.44
C SER A 40 8.17 0.02 -5.72
N GLY A 41 7.90 -1.03 -4.94
CA GLY A 41 8.90 -1.71 -4.11
C GLY A 41 9.60 -0.81 -3.09
N SER A 42 9.01 0.33 -2.72
CA SER A 42 9.59 1.29 -1.77
C SER A 42 8.50 1.86 -0.86
N ALA A 43 8.66 1.64 0.45
CA ALA A 43 7.77 2.20 1.46
C ALA A 43 7.86 3.74 1.48
N VAL A 44 9.06 4.31 1.31
CA VAL A 44 9.26 5.77 1.29
C VAL A 44 8.56 6.39 0.09
N ALA A 45 8.72 5.79 -1.10
CA ALA A 45 8.06 6.28 -2.31
C ALA A 45 6.53 6.15 -2.22
N SER A 46 6.03 5.05 -1.65
CA SER A 46 4.60 4.82 -1.45
C SER A 46 3.99 5.81 -0.45
N SER A 47 4.63 5.98 0.70
CA SER A 47 4.22 6.94 1.72
C SER A 47 4.18 8.37 1.17
N ALA A 48 5.19 8.79 0.41
CA ALA A 48 5.21 10.12 -0.20
C ALA A 48 4.14 10.28 -1.29
N ALA A 49 3.99 9.28 -2.17
CA ALA A 49 3.05 9.37 -3.29
C ALA A 49 1.59 9.27 -2.84
N ILE A 50 1.24 8.27 -2.03
CA ILE A 50 -0.13 8.06 -1.55
C ILE A 50 -0.47 9.10 -0.48
N GLY A 51 0.42 9.32 0.49
CA GLY A 51 0.23 10.30 1.55
C GLY A 51 0.02 11.72 1.03
N GLY A 52 0.72 12.11 -0.04
CA GLY A 52 0.53 13.42 -0.69
C GLY A 52 -0.89 13.67 -1.21
N PHE A 53 -1.67 12.61 -1.51
CA PHE A 53 -3.08 12.73 -1.91
C PHE A 53 -4.04 12.39 -0.77
N MET A 54 -3.75 11.35 0.01
CA MET A 54 -4.66 10.83 1.03
C MET A 54 -4.69 11.69 2.28
N VAL A 55 -3.56 12.18 2.79
CA VAL A 55 -3.52 12.97 4.03
C VAL A 55 -4.34 14.27 3.91
N PRO A 56 -4.23 15.07 2.83
CA PRO A 56 -5.10 16.22 2.64
C PRO A 56 -6.58 15.85 2.46
N MET A 57 -6.88 14.71 1.85
CA MET A 57 -8.25 14.24 1.64
C MET A 57 -8.90 13.78 2.96
N MET A 58 -8.18 13.00 3.76
CA MET A 58 -8.60 12.56 5.09
C MET A 58 -8.83 13.77 6.02
N LYS A 59 -7.93 14.76 6.01
CA LYS A 59 -8.12 16.00 6.78
C LYS A 59 -9.40 16.75 6.37
N LYS A 60 -9.75 16.78 5.08
CA LYS A 60 -10.98 17.43 4.60
C LYS A 60 -12.25 16.70 5.04
N GLU A 61 -12.18 15.38 5.23
CA GLU A 61 -13.28 14.58 5.77
C GLU A 61 -13.30 14.53 7.30
N GLY A 62 -12.46 15.32 7.99
CA GLY A 62 -12.47 15.46 9.44
C GLY A 62 -11.61 14.46 10.21
N TYR A 63 -10.78 13.67 9.53
CA TYR A 63 -9.81 12.79 10.21
C TYR A 63 -8.70 13.61 10.85
N ASP A 64 -8.21 13.13 12.00
CA ASP A 64 -7.03 13.70 12.66
C ASP A 64 -5.77 13.55 11.79
N LEU A 65 -4.90 14.56 11.84
CA LEU A 65 -3.68 14.59 11.03
C LEU A 65 -2.70 13.49 11.44
N ASN A 66 -2.56 13.24 12.74
CA ASN A 66 -1.65 12.21 13.25
C ASN A 66 -2.18 10.82 12.88
N TYR A 67 -3.49 10.61 12.99
CA TYR A 67 -4.12 9.37 12.52
C TYR A 67 -3.88 9.15 11.02
N SER A 68 -4.13 10.17 10.21
CA SER A 68 -3.94 10.09 8.74
C SER A 68 -2.49 9.77 8.36
N ALA A 69 -1.52 10.38 9.05
CA ALA A 69 -0.11 10.11 8.85
C ALA A 69 0.29 8.70 9.31
N ALA A 70 -0.19 8.27 10.48
CA ALA A 70 0.07 6.94 11.04
C ALA A 70 -0.45 5.83 10.12
N VAL A 71 -1.69 5.94 9.64
CA VAL A 71 -2.27 4.97 8.70
C VAL A 71 -1.46 4.92 7.40
N ASN A 72 -1.07 6.07 6.85
CA ASN A 72 -0.28 6.10 5.62
C ASN A 72 1.11 5.45 5.79
N ILE A 73 1.84 5.79 6.85
CA ILE A 73 3.20 5.29 7.08
C ILE A 73 3.19 3.79 7.35
N THR A 74 2.26 3.31 8.18
CA THR A 74 2.11 1.88 8.47
C THR A 74 1.68 1.11 7.23
N ALA A 75 0.68 1.60 6.49
CA ALA A 75 0.22 0.98 5.26
C ALA A 75 1.31 0.89 4.19
N ALA A 76 2.16 1.91 4.03
CA ALA A 76 3.21 1.92 3.03
C ALA A 76 4.19 0.73 3.14
N THR A 77 4.31 0.11 4.32
CA THR A 77 5.16 -1.08 4.52
C THR A 77 4.58 -2.34 3.88
N THR A 78 3.24 -2.46 3.76
CA THR A 78 2.61 -3.66 3.20
C THR A 78 2.93 -3.87 1.73
N GLY A 79 3.11 -2.79 0.97
CA GLY A 79 3.51 -2.88 -0.43
C GLY A 79 4.89 -3.52 -0.66
N LEU A 80 5.77 -3.53 0.35
CA LEU A 80 7.04 -4.27 0.26
C LEU A 80 6.85 -5.79 0.33
N ILE A 81 5.72 -6.23 0.90
CA ILE A 81 5.39 -7.65 1.10
C ILE A 81 4.64 -8.19 -0.10
N ILE A 82 3.66 -7.44 -0.60
CA ILE A 82 2.77 -7.90 -1.65
C ILE A 82 3.51 -7.94 -3.01
N PRO A 83 3.55 -9.10 -3.70
CA PRO A 83 4.09 -9.19 -5.05
C PRO A 83 3.28 -8.38 -6.07
N PRO A 84 3.88 -7.85 -7.15
CA PRO A 84 5.27 -8.08 -7.60
C PRO A 84 6.26 -7.03 -7.07
N SER A 85 7.07 -7.36 -6.06
CA SER A 85 8.06 -6.43 -5.48
C SER A 85 9.45 -6.63 -6.08
N ASN A 86 10.09 -5.57 -6.58
CA ASN A 86 11.46 -5.58 -7.12
C ASN A 86 12.51 -6.12 -6.12
N VAL A 87 12.30 -5.90 -4.81
CA VAL A 87 13.18 -6.39 -3.73
C VAL A 87 13.36 -7.91 -3.80
N LEU A 88 12.32 -8.65 -4.20
CA LEU A 88 12.37 -10.11 -4.31
C LEU A 88 13.20 -10.60 -5.47
N ILE A 89 13.19 -9.86 -6.58
CA ILE A 89 13.98 -10.19 -7.75
C ILE A 89 15.46 -10.05 -7.40
N VAL A 90 15.82 -8.97 -6.70
CA VAL A 90 17.18 -8.76 -6.19
C VAL A 90 17.56 -9.85 -5.18
N TYR A 91 16.65 -10.21 -4.27
CA TYR A 91 16.88 -11.29 -3.31
C TYR A 91 17.11 -12.65 -3.98
N SER A 92 16.28 -13.01 -4.97
CA SER A 92 16.41 -14.24 -5.75
C SER A 92 17.77 -14.34 -6.43
N LEU A 93 18.22 -13.24 -7.04
CA LEU A 93 19.54 -13.15 -7.66
C LEU A 93 20.67 -13.28 -6.63
N ALA A 94 20.58 -12.60 -5.50
CA ALA A 94 21.61 -12.62 -4.45
C ALA A 94 21.70 -13.96 -3.70
N SER A 95 20.58 -14.69 -3.59
CA SER A 95 20.49 -15.97 -2.87
C SER A 95 20.87 -17.19 -3.71
N GLY A 96 21.40 -16.99 -4.92
CA GLY A 96 21.84 -18.07 -5.79
C GLY A 96 20.76 -18.62 -6.72
N GLY A 97 19.74 -17.83 -7.05
CA GLY A 97 18.74 -18.19 -8.06
C GLY A 97 17.49 -18.87 -7.49
N VAL A 98 17.13 -18.60 -6.24
CA VAL A 98 15.89 -19.11 -5.63
C VAL A 98 14.70 -18.69 -6.49
N SER A 99 13.75 -19.59 -6.76
CA SER A 99 12.63 -19.32 -7.69
C SER A 99 11.85 -18.05 -7.33
N ILE A 100 11.84 -17.08 -8.25
CA ILE A 100 11.06 -15.83 -8.13
C ILE A 100 9.58 -16.15 -7.94
N GLY A 101 9.06 -17.14 -8.69
CA GLY A 101 7.67 -17.57 -8.59
C GLY A 101 7.34 -18.11 -7.19
N ALA A 102 8.22 -18.92 -6.61
CA ALA A 102 8.02 -19.44 -5.25
C ALA A 102 8.03 -18.30 -4.22
N LEU A 103 8.95 -17.34 -4.35
CA LEU A 103 9.03 -16.16 -3.49
C LEU A 103 7.79 -15.26 -3.59
N PHE A 104 7.20 -15.14 -4.78
CA PHE A 104 5.96 -14.38 -4.97
C PHE A 104 4.78 -15.10 -4.29
N VAL A 105 4.60 -16.39 -4.56
CA VAL A 105 3.52 -17.18 -3.96
C VAL A 105 3.60 -17.17 -2.43
N ALA A 106 4.80 -17.35 -1.88
CA ALA A 106 5.03 -17.35 -0.44
C ALA A 106 4.65 -16.02 0.26
N ARG A 107 4.61 -14.91 -0.48
CA ARG A 107 4.36 -13.58 0.09
C ARG A 107 2.93 -13.06 -0.07
N TYR A 108 2.12 -13.67 -0.92
CA TYR A 108 0.70 -13.28 -1.02
C TYR A 108 -0.02 -13.44 0.31
N LEU A 109 0.13 -14.59 0.96
CA LEU A 109 -0.50 -14.87 2.25
C LEU A 109 -0.11 -13.84 3.33
N PRO A 110 1.19 -13.61 3.65
CA PRO A 110 1.55 -12.62 4.65
C PRO A 110 1.21 -11.19 4.21
N GLY A 111 1.33 -10.86 2.92
CA GLY A 111 0.99 -9.53 2.42
C GLY A 111 -0.49 -9.19 2.59
N VAL A 112 -1.38 -10.13 2.25
CA VAL A 112 -2.82 -9.99 2.47
C VAL A 112 -3.16 -9.97 3.96
N LEU A 113 -2.54 -10.84 4.76
CA LEU A 113 -2.77 -10.88 6.22
C LEU A 113 -2.41 -9.54 6.88
N VAL A 114 -1.26 -8.96 6.57
CA VAL A 114 -0.86 -7.66 7.15
C VAL A 114 -1.79 -6.55 6.64
N GLY A 115 -2.14 -6.55 5.35
CA GLY A 115 -3.09 -5.58 4.79
C GLY A 115 -4.46 -5.62 5.48
N LEU A 116 -5.02 -6.83 5.65
CA LEU A 116 -6.29 -7.03 6.35
C LEU A 116 -6.18 -6.68 7.84
N SER A 117 -5.07 -7.00 8.49
CA SER A 117 -4.84 -6.65 9.90
C SER A 117 -4.80 -5.13 10.10
N LEU A 118 -4.15 -4.41 9.18
CA LEU A 118 -4.16 -2.94 9.20
C LEU A 118 -5.56 -2.38 8.96
N MET A 119 -6.35 -2.98 8.05
CA MET A 119 -7.74 -2.57 7.86
C MET A 119 -8.56 -2.81 9.13
N LEU A 120 -8.42 -3.96 9.79
CA LEU A 120 -9.13 -4.25 11.03
C LEU A 120 -8.80 -3.27 12.18
N ILE A 121 -7.55 -2.78 12.25
CA ILE A 121 -7.13 -1.84 13.29
C ILE A 121 -7.53 -0.40 12.93
N ALA A 122 -7.57 -0.07 11.65
CA ALA A 122 -7.88 1.27 11.18
C ALA A 122 -9.39 1.59 11.18
N GLY A 123 -10.24 0.58 11.02
CA GLY A 123 -11.71 0.71 11.07
C GLY A 123 -12.24 0.88 12.48
#